data_AF-A0A0D6M0J5-F1
#
_entry.id   AF-A0A0D6M0J5-F1
#
_cell.length_a   1.000
_cell.length_b   1.000
_cell.length_c   1.000
_cell.angle_alpha   90.00
_cell.angle_beta   90.00
_cell.angle_gamma   90.00
#
_symmetry.space_group_name_H-M   'P 1'
#
loop_
_entity.id
_entity.type
_entity.pdbx_description
1 polymer ?
#
loop_
_entity_poly.entity_id
_entity_poly.type
_entity_poly.pdbx_seq_one_letter_code
_entity_poly.pdbx_strand_id
1 'polypeptide(L)'
;MNVATDMNSTVEAANDIARLKGLSRFLIFGDDKNFMNEMSLSIVNRGNWSEDAVLISKFDEYMDLYVSSQLCRSFLISAVTSTFGWWLAFFAYGQNAIYYMPDERIQVDKVPDGELFL
;
A
#
# COMPACT_ATOMS: atom_id res chain seq x y z
N MET A 1 6.68 -18.32 -4.87
CA MET A 1 5.88 -17.32 -4.13
C MET A 1 5.22 -16.42 -5.15
N ASN A 2 3.89 -16.44 -5.25
CA ASN A 2 3.16 -15.42 -6.00
C ASN A 2 3.02 -14.20 -5.09
N VAL A 3 3.92 -13.22 -5.24
CA VAL A 3 3.80 -11.97 -4.48
C VAL A 3 2.68 -11.16 -5.10
N ALA A 4 1.61 -10.92 -4.34
CA ALA A 4 0.43 -10.17 -4.78
C ALA A 4 0.74 -8.72 -5.20
N THR A 5 1.92 -8.22 -4.84
CA THR A 5 2.40 -6.88 -5.14
C THR A 5 3.59 -6.91 -6.11
N ASP A 6 3.54 -6.12 -7.18
CA ASP A 6 4.73 -5.84 -8.00
C ASP A 6 5.54 -4.69 -7.36
N MET A 7 6.77 -4.99 -6.91
CA MET A 7 7.60 -4.03 -6.19
C MET A 7 7.93 -2.80 -7.04
N ASN A 8 8.39 -3.01 -8.27
CA ASN A 8 8.93 -1.93 -9.11
C ASN A 8 7.86 -0.90 -9.46
N SER A 9 6.74 -1.35 -10.02
CA SER A 9 5.65 -0.48 -10.45
C SER A 9 4.99 0.20 -9.26
N THR A 10 4.87 -0.49 -8.11
CA THR A 10 4.33 0.10 -6.88
C THR A 10 5.21 1.23 -6.37
N VAL A 11 6.53 1.04 -6.36
CA VAL A 11 7.49 2.07 -5.91
C VAL A 11 7.47 3.29 -6.83
N GLU A 12 7.40 3.07 -8.14
CA GLU A 12 7.28 4.15 -9.13
C GLU A 12 5.99 4.94 -8.92
N ALA A 13 4.85 4.25 -8.84
CA ALA A 13 3.56 4.86 -8.58
C ALA A 13 3.53 5.65 -7.25
N ALA A 14 4.07 5.08 -6.16
CA ALA A 14 4.12 5.76 -4.87
C ALA A 14 4.90 7.08 -4.95
N ASN A 15 6.06 7.07 -5.60
CA ASN A 15 6.88 8.27 -5.79
C ASN A 15 6.19 9.33 -6.65
N ASP A 16 5.56 8.91 -7.75
CA ASP A 16 4.86 9.83 -8.65
C ASP A 16 3.64 10.45 -7.98
N ILE A 17 2.83 9.66 -7.27
CA ILE A 17 1.69 10.16 -6.49
C ILE A 17 2.17 11.15 -5.43
N ALA A 18 3.24 10.84 -4.70
CA ALA A 18 3.77 11.75 -3.68
C ALA A 18 4.16 13.11 -4.28
N ARG A 19 4.89 13.11 -5.41
CA ARG A 19 5.26 14.35 -6.11
C ARG A 19 4.03 15.10 -6.62
N LEU A 20 3.08 14.43 -7.26
CA LEU A 20 1.84 15.02 -7.77
C LEU A 20 0.98 15.65 -6.67
N LYS A 21 1.01 15.08 -5.46
CA LYS A 21 0.22 15.57 -4.31
C LYS A 21 1.00 16.50 -3.37
N GLY A 22 2.29 16.77 -3.64
CA GLY A 22 3.15 17.58 -2.77
C GLY A 22 3.37 16.94 -1.40
N LEU A 23 3.47 15.61 -1.34
CA LEU A 23 3.74 14.82 -0.13
C LEU A 23 5.22 14.39 -0.11
N SER A 24 5.79 14.28 1.08
CA SER A 24 7.20 13.90 1.29
C SER A 24 7.41 12.82 2.36
N ARG A 25 6.32 12.34 2.97
CA ARG A 25 6.35 11.28 3.98
C ARG A 25 5.48 10.12 3.52
N PHE A 26 5.99 8.92 3.73
CA PHE A 26 5.34 7.66 3.38
C PHE A 26 5.11 6.85 4.64
N LEU A 27 4.01 6.12 4.67
CA LEU A 27 3.72 5.12 5.70
C LEU A 27 3.33 3.83 5.00
N ILE A 28 4.06 2.76 5.26
CA ILE A 28 3.83 1.44 4.66
C ILE A 28 3.08 0.56 5.66
N PHE A 29 1.99 -0.04 5.18
CA PHE A 29 1.18 -1.04 5.88
C PHE A 29 1.33 -2.40 5.19
N GLY A 30 1.34 -3.48 5.95
CA GLY A 30 1.54 -4.83 5.41
C GLY A 30 1.89 -5.86 6.49
N ASP A 31 1.92 -7.11 6.08
CA ASP A 31 2.16 -8.30 6.90
C ASP A 31 3.61 -8.84 6.75
N ASP A 32 4.22 -8.67 5.58
CA ASP A 32 5.61 -9.07 5.31
C ASP A 32 6.62 -7.95 5.61
N LYS A 33 7.24 -8.03 6.80
CA LYS A 33 8.26 -7.07 7.24
C LYS A 33 9.48 -6.97 6.33
N ASN A 34 9.91 -8.08 5.71
CA ASN A 34 11.07 -8.05 4.82
C ASN A 34 10.71 -7.30 3.54
N PHE A 35 9.57 -7.63 2.95
CA PHE A 35 9.06 -6.94 1.76
C PHE A 35 8.85 -5.44 2.02
N MET A 36 8.26 -5.07 3.17
CA MET A 36 8.06 -3.66 3.54
C MET A 36 9.38 -2.90 3.70
N ASN A 37 10.42 -3.54 4.27
CA ASN A 37 11.75 -2.93 4.37
C ASN A 37 12.39 -2.72 3.00
N GLU A 38 12.32 -3.70 2.11
CA GLU A 38 12.82 -3.58 0.74
C GLU A 38 12.09 -2.49 -0.05
N MET A 39 10.77 -2.38 0.14
CA MET A 39 9.96 -1.32 -0.45
C MET A 39 10.35 0.05 0.07
N SER A 40 10.56 0.19 1.39
CA SER A 40 11.01 1.44 2.00
C SER A 40 12.32 1.94 1.39
N LEU A 41 13.32 1.07 1.33
CA LEU A 41 14.62 1.38 0.71
C LEU A 41 14.47 1.76 -0.76
N SER A 42 13.61 1.05 -1.50
CA SER A 42 13.36 1.32 -2.91
C SER A 42 12.66 2.66 -3.15
N ILE A 43 11.69 3.04 -2.31
CA ILE A 43 11.03 4.36 -2.35
C ILE A 43 12.06 5.47 -2.15
N VAL A 44 12.87 5.38 -1.09
CA VAL A 44 13.90 6.39 -0.78
C VAL A 44 14.90 6.52 -1.93
N ASN A 45 15.49 5.41 -2.37
CA ASN A 45 16.56 5.40 -3.37
C ASN A 45 16.08 5.88 -4.74
N ARG A 46 14.92 5.40 -5.22
CA ARG A 46 14.38 5.81 -6.54
C ARG A 46 13.73 7.18 -6.51
N GLY A 47 13.17 7.55 -5.37
CA GLY A 47 12.52 8.83 -5.15
C GLY A 47 13.48 9.99 -4.90
N ASN A 48 14.72 9.68 -4.48
CA ASN A 48 15.71 10.62 -3.95
C ASN A 48 15.16 11.40 -2.75
N TRP A 49 14.52 10.68 -1.82
CA TRP A 49 13.97 11.24 -0.58
C TRP A 49 15.00 11.21 0.56
N SER A 50 14.70 11.88 1.67
CA SER A 50 15.48 11.72 2.89
C SER A 50 15.34 10.30 3.44
N GLU A 51 16.36 9.80 4.14
CA GLU A 51 16.37 8.46 4.72
C GLU A 51 15.21 8.23 5.72
N ASP A 52 14.72 9.30 6.35
CA ASP A 52 13.62 9.27 7.31
C ASP A 52 12.23 9.53 6.68
N ALA A 53 12.15 9.60 5.34
CA ALA A 53 10.91 9.89 4.63
C ALA A 53 9.87 8.77 4.76
N VAL A 54 10.30 7.53 4.96
CA VAL A 54 9.44 6.36 5.00
C VAL A 54 9.35 5.78 6.40
N LEU A 55 8.13 5.59 6.89
CA LEU A 55 7.82 4.85 8.10
C LEU A 55 7.18 3.51 7.75
N ILE A 56 7.55 2.47 8.46
CA ILE A 56 6.93 1.14 8.37
C ILE A 56 6.05 0.97 9.60
N SER A 57 4.76 0.68 9.39
CA SER A 57 3.89 0.39 10.52
C SER A 57 4.35 -0.87 11.25
N LYS A 58 4.25 -0.81 12.57
CA LYS A 58 4.50 -1.92 13.50
C LYS A 58 3.32 -2.14 14.44
N PHE A 59 2.20 -1.46 14.17
CA PHE A 59 1.00 -1.56 14.99
C PHE A 59 0.18 -2.79 14.62
N ASP A 60 -0.85 -3.07 15.41
CA ASP A 60 -1.89 -4.01 15.00
C ASP A 60 -2.83 -3.39 13.95
N GLU A 61 -3.66 -4.23 13.35
CA GLU A 61 -4.58 -3.85 12.27
C GLU A 61 -5.53 -2.72 12.68
N TYR A 62 -6.03 -2.72 13.92
CA TYR A 62 -6.96 -1.69 14.39
C TYR A 62 -6.29 -0.32 14.48
N MET A 63 -5.08 -0.30 15.02
CA MET A 63 -4.27 0.91 15.10
C MET A 63 -3.83 1.39 13.71
N ASP A 64 -3.57 0.48 12.77
CA ASP A 64 -3.30 0.85 11.38
C ASP A 64 -4.48 1.53 10.71
N LEU A 65 -5.71 1.02 10.91
CA LEU A 65 -6.93 1.68 10.44
C LEU A 65 -7.08 3.09 11.02
N TYR A 66 -6.85 3.23 12.32
CA TYR A 66 -6.88 4.54 12.98
C TYR A 66 -5.81 5.48 12.40
N VAL A 67 -4.55 5.03 12.29
CA VAL A 67 -3.46 5.85 11.77
C VAL A 67 -3.72 6.27 10.32
N SER A 68 -4.23 5.36 9.47
CA SER A 68 -4.64 5.69 8.10
C SER A 68 -5.67 6.82 8.10
N SER A 69 -6.67 6.75 8.98
CA SER A 69 -7.72 7.77 9.07
C SER A 69 -7.25 9.15 9.50
N GLN A 70 -6.15 9.22 10.23
CA GLN A 70 -5.64 10.48 10.77
C GLN A 70 -4.55 11.11 9.90
N LEU A 71 -3.68 10.29 9.29
CA LEU A 71 -2.44 10.78 8.69
C LEU A 71 -2.42 10.69 7.15
N CYS A 72 -3.12 9.73 6.55
CA CYS A 72 -2.98 9.46 5.12
C CYS A 72 -3.85 10.41 4.27
N ARG A 73 -3.20 11.42 3.68
CA ARG A 73 -3.80 12.37 2.71
C ARG A 73 -3.89 11.83 1.28
N SER A 74 -3.22 10.72 1.02
CA SER A 74 -3.28 9.95 -0.22
C SER A 74 -2.99 8.50 0.14
N PHE A 75 -3.60 7.55 -0.57
CA PHE A 75 -3.43 6.12 -0.29
C PHE A 75 -3.20 5.34 -1.59
N LEU A 76 -2.26 4.40 -1.58
CA LEU A 76 -1.98 3.50 -2.70
C LEU A 76 -2.13 2.04 -2.23
N ILE A 77 -3.07 1.33 -2.84
CA ILE A 77 -3.28 -0.10 -2.61
C ILE A 77 -2.40 -0.89 -3.58
N SER A 78 -1.36 -1.53 -3.07
CA SER A 78 -0.38 -2.26 -3.90
C SER A 78 -0.81 -3.70 -4.23
N ALA A 79 -1.64 -4.30 -3.37
CA ALA A 79 -2.30 -5.59 -3.58
C ALA A 79 -3.82 -5.39 -3.62
N VAL A 80 -4.39 -5.19 -4.81
CA VAL A 80 -5.85 -4.92 -5.01
C VAL A 80 -6.76 -6.00 -4.48
N THR A 81 -6.28 -7.23 -4.32
CA THR A 81 -7.07 -8.34 -3.79
C THR A 81 -7.03 -8.42 -2.25
N SER A 82 -6.41 -7.46 -1.57
CA SER A 82 -6.37 -7.35 -0.10
C SER A 82 -7.55 -6.55 0.43
N THR A 83 -8.45 -7.19 1.20
CA THR A 83 -9.56 -6.52 1.88
C THR A 83 -9.06 -5.53 2.94
N PHE A 84 -7.96 -5.84 3.63
CA PHE A 84 -7.34 -4.94 4.58
C PHE A 84 -6.86 -3.64 3.92
N GLY A 85 -6.23 -3.74 2.75
CA GLY A 85 -5.80 -2.56 1.97
C GLY A 85 -6.98 -1.65 1.58
N TRP A 86 -8.12 -2.24 1.22
CA TRP A 86 -9.35 -1.49 0.94
C TRP A 86 -9.93 -0.83 2.19
N TRP A 87 -9.92 -1.48 3.34
CA TRP A 87 -10.37 -0.86 4.59
C TRP A 87 -9.48 0.33 4.99
N LEU A 88 -8.16 0.18 4.91
CA LEU A 88 -7.25 1.30 5.17
C LEU A 88 -7.52 2.49 4.25
N ALA A 89 -7.70 2.22 2.94
CA ALA A 89 -8.01 3.25 1.95
C ALA A 89 -9.38 3.90 2.21
N PHE A 90 -10.39 3.12 2.59
CA PHE A 90 -11.72 3.63 2.94
C PHE A 90 -11.68 4.61 4.13
N PHE A 91 -10.85 4.32 5.13
CA PHE A 91 -10.73 5.21 6.29
C PHE A 91 -9.80 6.40 6.08
N ALA A 92 -8.91 6.37 5.07
CA ALA A 92 -7.91 7.40 4.86
C ALA A 92 -8.52 8.81 4.78
N TYR A 93 -7.86 9.80 5.39
CA TYR A 93 -8.34 11.19 5.40
C TYR A 93 -8.54 11.75 3.97
N GLY A 94 -7.65 11.41 3.04
CA GLY A 94 -7.67 11.88 1.66
C GLY A 94 -8.48 11.02 0.68
N GLN A 95 -9.80 10.96 0.85
CA GLN A 95 -10.70 10.14 0.00
C GLN A 95 -10.69 10.52 -1.50
N ASN A 96 -10.22 11.71 -1.87
CA ASN A 96 -10.05 12.14 -3.27
C ASN A 96 -8.68 11.75 -3.88
N ALA A 97 -7.88 10.98 -3.17
CA ALA A 97 -6.53 10.60 -3.55
C ALA A 97 -6.25 9.12 -3.20
N ILE A 98 -7.19 8.25 -3.55
CA ILE A 98 -7.09 6.81 -3.43
C ILE A 98 -6.72 6.21 -4.78
N TYR A 99 -5.63 5.43 -4.79
CA TYR A 99 -5.07 4.79 -5.97
C TYR A 99 -4.91 3.30 -5.69
N TYR A 100 -4.88 2.49 -6.75
CA TYR A 100 -4.61 1.07 -6.63
C TYR A 100 -3.83 0.56 -7.84
N MET A 101 -2.97 -0.43 -7.61
CA MET A 101 -2.22 -1.10 -8.67
C MET A 101 -3.10 -2.19 -9.28
N PRO A 102 -3.42 -2.16 -10.59
CA PRO A 102 -4.13 -3.26 -11.22
C PRO A 102 -3.27 -4.53 -11.11
N ASP A 103 -3.87 -5.63 -10.66
CA ASP A 103 -3.23 -6.95 -10.72
C ASP A 103 -3.92 -7.78 -11.81
N GLU A 104 -3.27 -7.86 -12.97
CA GLU A 104 -3.75 -8.69 -14.11
C GLU A 104 -3.30 -10.15 -13.98
N ARG A 105 -2.54 -10.51 -12.94
CA ARG A 105 -2.04 -11.87 -12.75
C ARG A 105 -3.14 -12.76 -12.19
N ILE A 106 -3.21 -14.00 -12.69
CA ILE A 106 -4.16 -15.01 -12.21
C ILE A 106 -3.79 -15.37 -10.76
N GLN A 107 -4.60 -14.93 -9.81
CA GLN A 107 -4.50 -15.35 -8.41
C GLN A 107 -5.24 -16.68 -8.25
N VAL A 108 -4.52 -17.80 -8.40
CA VAL A 108 -5.05 -19.17 -8.36
C VAL A 108 -5.86 -19.45 -7.09
N ASP A 109 -5.50 -18.81 -5.97
CA ASP A 109 -6.17 -18.96 -4.67
C ASP A 109 -7.41 -18.05 -4.50
N LYS A 110 -7.77 -17.25 -5.51
CA LYS A 110 -8.90 -16.32 -5.49
C LYS A 110 -9.89 -16.54 -6.65
N VAL A 111 -9.89 -17.75 -7.22
CA VAL A 111 -10.94 -18.18 -8.14
C VAL A 111 -12.21 -18.43 -7.31
N PRO A 112 -13.35 -17.78 -7.62
CA PRO A 112 -14.59 -18.04 -6.91
C PRO A 112 -15.00 -19.50 -7.10
N ASP A 113 -14.98 -20.29 -6.02
CA ASP A 113 -15.61 -21.60 -5.99
C ASP A 113 -17.07 -21.45 -5.56
N GLY A 114 -17.96 -22.25 -6.12
CA GLY A 114 -19.42 -22.12 -6.00
C GLY A 114 -19.97 -22.20 -4.57
N GLU A 115 -19.14 -22.54 -3.58
CA GLU A 115 -19.49 -22.63 -2.17
C GLU A 115 -19.22 -21.34 -1.36
N LEU A 116 -18.65 -20.29 -1.95
CA LEU A 116 -18.26 -19.06 -1.25
C LEU A 116 -19.32 -17.95 -1.21
N PHE A 117 -20.52 -18.21 -1.71
CA PHE A 117 -21.67 -17.31 -1.59
C PHE A 117 -22.67 -17.94 -0.61
N LEU A 118 -22.93 -17.24 0.50
CA LEU A 118 -24.05 -17.52 1.39
C LEU A 118 -25.38 -17.27 0.69
#